data_AF-A0A448ZP28-F1
#
_entry.id   AF-A0A448ZP28-F1
#
_cell.length_a   1.000
_cell.length_b   1.000
_cell.length_c   1.000
_cell.angle_alpha   90.00
_cell.angle_beta   90.00
_cell.angle_gamma   90.00
#
_symmetry.space_group_name_H-M   'P 1'
#
loop_
_entity.id
_entity.type
_entity.pdbx_description
1 polymer ?
#
loop_
_entity_poly.entity_id
_entity_poly.type
_entity_poly.pdbx_seq_one_letter_code
_entity_poly.pdbx_strand_id
1 'polypeptide(L)'
;MADEEGFLNRDDDIIMVDSDDDVEDLEDEDDDEVGEVGEDNMHDEDDETSSAAVNPPSEEDNVVARRRAIQEIMRDNSLSDQGKRMRIQSLMSGGRTAVAPAPTPIIPNQEEIKCNHYERNCNIIAPCCGRIVGCRICHDETSPPGHPPMNRFMIREVVCKHCSTRQMAS
;
A
#
# COMPACT_ATOMS: atom_id res chain seq x y z
N MET A 1 64.37 6.25 -25.84
CA MET A 1 63.36 7.15 -26.42
C MET A 1 62.36 7.36 -25.33
N ALA A 2 62.46 8.51 -24.70
CA ALA A 2 61.54 8.99 -23.70
C ALA A 2 60.23 9.41 -24.40
N ASP A 3 59.33 9.97 -23.60
CA ASP A 3 58.20 10.82 -23.98
C ASP A 3 56.85 10.08 -24.13
N GLU A 4 55.76 10.44 -23.45
CA GLU A 4 55.48 11.51 -22.47
C GLU A 4 54.03 11.31 -21.97
N GLU A 5 53.75 11.92 -20.81
CA GLU A 5 52.57 11.81 -19.94
C GLU A 5 51.23 12.23 -20.59
N GLY A 6 50.11 11.79 -20.00
CA GLY A 6 48.76 12.24 -20.37
C GLY A 6 47.75 12.14 -19.22
N PHE A 7 48.01 12.96 -18.20
CA PHE A 7 47.36 13.08 -16.90
C PHE A 7 45.87 13.45 -16.98
N LEU A 8 45.07 12.86 -16.09
CA LEU A 8 43.71 13.29 -15.70
C LEU A 8 43.74 14.77 -15.30
N ASN A 9 42.87 15.62 -15.86
CA ASN A 9 42.37 16.85 -15.25
C ASN A 9 41.15 17.32 -16.04
N ARG A 10 39.96 17.29 -15.43
CA ARG A 10 38.79 18.01 -15.95
C ARG A 10 38.20 18.78 -14.77
N ASP A 11 38.87 19.89 -14.50
CA ASP A 11 38.46 20.88 -13.52
C ASP A 11 38.14 22.19 -14.25
N ASP A 12 37.08 22.82 -13.74
CA ASP A 12 36.75 24.25 -13.82
C ASP A 12 36.40 24.83 -15.20
N ASP A 13 35.10 24.76 -15.53
CA ASP A 13 34.46 25.87 -16.24
C ASP A 13 33.52 26.61 -15.28
N ILE A 14 33.79 27.91 -15.24
CA ILE A 14 33.39 28.89 -14.26
C ILE A 14 31.93 29.32 -14.46
N ILE A 15 31.28 29.51 -13.33
CA ILE A 15 29.95 30.07 -13.11
C ILE A 15 29.98 31.57 -13.47
N MET A 16 29.19 32.02 -14.45
CA MET A 16 28.60 33.37 -14.52
C MET A 16 27.41 33.36 -15.48
N VAL A 17 26.19 33.36 -14.94
CA VAL A 17 25.02 33.94 -15.61
C VAL A 17 24.31 34.83 -14.60
N ASP A 18 24.78 36.07 -14.50
CA ASP A 18 23.99 37.19 -14.03
C ASP A 18 22.92 37.48 -15.10
N SER A 19 21.65 37.33 -14.73
CA SER A 19 20.53 38.02 -15.38
C SER A 19 19.41 38.10 -14.36
N ASP A 20 19.33 39.27 -13.73
CA ASP A 20 18.15 39.78 -13.05
C ASP A 20 16.95 39.72 -14.00
N ASP A 21 15.90 38.98 -13.63
CA ASP A 21 14.58 39.09 -14.25
C ASP A 21 13.52 38.87 -13.15
N ASP A 22 13.05 40.03 -12.70
CA ASP A 22 11.69 40.39 -12.30
C ASP A 22 10.85 39.41 -11.45
N VAL A 23 10.70 39.86 -10.20
CA VAL A 23 9.56 39.61 -9.32
C VAL A 23 8.28 40.17 -9.95
N GLU A 24 7.31 39.31 -10.25
CA GLU A 24 5.92 39.73 -10.45
C GLU A 24 5.02 38.89 -9.53
N ASP A 25 4.39 39.63 -8.62
CA ASP A 25 3.28 39.30 -7.74
C ASP A 25 2.28 38.30 -8.32
N LEU A 26 2.00 37.23 -7.57
CA LEU A 26 0.74 36.51 -7.70
C LEU A 26 -0.14 36.95 -6.53
N GLU A 27 -0.99 37.93 -6.81
CA GLU A 27 -2.02 38.44 -5.92
C GLU A 27 -3.04 37.34 -5.61
N ASP A 28 -3.32 37.18 -4.32
CA ASP A 28 -4.38 36.35 -3.77
C ASP A 28 -5.76 36.95 -4.17
N GLU A 29 -6.54 36.23 -4.98
CA GLU A 29 -7.96 36.51 -5.20
C GLU A 29 -8.80 35.45 -4.49
N ASP A 30 -9.18 35.76 -3.24
CA ASP A 30 -10.33 35.19 -2.54
C ASP A 30 -11.61 35.69 -3.22
N ASP A 31 -12.41 34.80 -3.81
CA ASP A 31 -13.78 35.11 -4.23
C ASP A 31 -14.76 34.07 -3.66
N ASP A 32 -15.34 34.43 -2.52
CA ASP A 32 -16.50 33.80 -1.87
C ASP A 32 -17.77 34.06 -2.70
N GLU A 33 -18.14 33.16 -3.62
CA GLU A 33 -19.48 33.21 -4.23
C GLU A 33 -20.48 32.33 -3.46
N VAL A 34 -21.24 32.99 -2.58
CA VAL A 34 -22.42 32.46 -1.89
C VAL A 34 -23.59 32.28 -2.87
N GLY A 35 -23.83 31.05 -3.29
CA GLY A 35 -25.01 30.68 -4.08
C GLY A 35 -26.26 30.49 -3.20
N GLU A 36 -27.11 31.50 -3.12
CA GLU A 36 -28.49 31.40 -2.64
C GLU A 36 -29.39 30.71 -3.68
N VAL A 37 -29.97 29.56 -3.33
CA VAL A 37 -31.21 29.01 -3.92
C VAL A 37 -31.95 28.29 -2.78
N GLY A 38 -33.08 28.77 -2.29
CA GLY A 38 -34.38 28.78 -2.97
C GLY A 38 -35.33 27.90 -2.15
N GLU A 39 -36.06 28.51 -1.23
CA GLU A 39 -37.08 27.87 -0.40
C GLU A 39 -38.41 27.78 -1.18
N ASP A 40 -38.73 26.62 -1.75
CA ASP A 40 -40.11 26.23 -2.03
C ASP A 40 -40.23 24.72 -2.31
N ASN A 41 -41.02 24.01 -1.49
CA ASN A 41 -42.37 23.60 -1.85
C ASN A 41 -42.77 22.31 -1.10
N MET A 42 -43.81 22.44 -0.29
CA MET A 42 -44.53 21.32 0.33
C MET A 42 -45.37 20.61 -0.75
N HIS A 43 -45.37 19.28 -0.76
CA HIS A 43 -46.52 18.52 -1.23
C HIS A 43 -46.68 17.24 -0.39
N ASP A 44 -47.91 17.09 0.09
CA ASP A 44 -48.41 16.08 1.02
C ASP A 44 -48.60 14.69 0.38
N GLU A 45 -48.38 13.67 1.22
CA GLU A 45 -49.13 12.41 1.41
C GLU A 45 -49.61 11.56 0.20
N ASP A 46 -48.93 10.41 -0.03
CA ASP A 46 -49.55 9.12 -0.38
C ASP A 46 -48.71 8.00 0.30
N ASP A 47 -49.17 7.28 1.34
CA ASP A 47 -50.12 6.14 1.39
C ASP A 47 -49.57 4.78 0.87
N GLU A 48 -49.67 3.78 1.76
CA GLU A 48 -49.81 2.33 1.52
C GLU A 48 -48.64 1.42 1.05
N THR A 49 -48.18 0.62 2.04
CA THR A 49 -47.96 -0.85 1.99
C THR A 49 -46.76 -1.51 1.27
N SER A 50 -45.96 -2.18 2.12
CA SER A 50 -45.35 -3.51 1.93
C SER A 50 -44.63 -3.84 0.62
N SER A 51 -43.30 -3.78 0.67
CA SER A 51 -42.45 -4.98 0.58
C SER A 51 -41.00 -4.58 0.84
N ALA A 52 -40.52 -4.84 2.04
CA ALA A 52 -39.16 -4.53 2.46
C ALA A 52 -38.13 -5.40 1.73
N ALA A 53 -37.78 -5.02 0.51
CA ALA A 53 -36.46 -5.28 -0.05
C ALA A 53 -35.50 -4.33 0.67
N VAL A 54 -34.85 -4.80 1.73
CA VAL A 54 -33.78 -4.04 2.39
C VAL A 54 -32.62 -3.95 1.40
N ASN A 55 -32.52 -2.81 0.72
CA ASN A 55 -31.33 -2.42 -0.03
C ASN A 55 -30.12 -2.52 0.92
N PRO A 56 -28.97 -3.04 0.46
CA PRO A 56 -27.77 -3.02 1.27
C PRO A 56 -27.46 -1.58 1.69
N PRO A 57 -27.19 -1.32 2.98
CA PRO A 57 -27.06 0.03 3.52
C PRO A 57 -25.96 0.79 2.77
N SER A 58 -26.28 2.02 2.34
CA SER A 58 -25.34 2.86 1.60
C SER A 58 -24.15 3.24 2.49
N GLU A 59 -23.09 3.79 1.91
CA GLU A 59 -21.94 4.24 2.68
C GLU A 59 -22.33 5.34 3.71
N GLU A 60 -23.35 6.14 3.41
CA GLU A 60 -23.90 7.14 4.33
C GLU A 60 -24.57 6.51 5.55
N ASP A 61 -25.32 5.42 5.39
CA ASP A 61 -25.97 4.70 6.48
C ASP A 61 -24.95 4.15 7.49
N ASN A 62 -23.78 3.71 6.99
CA ASN A 62 -22.70 3.21 7.82
C ASN A 62 -22.04 4.32 8.65
N VAL A 63 -21.93 5.53 8.09
CA VAL A 63 -21.40 6.71 8.81
C VAL A 63 -22.38 7.13 9.90
N VAL A 64 -23.68 7.17 9.60
CA VAL A 64 -24.73 7.50 10.58
C VAL A 64 -24.78 6.45 11.70
N ALA A 65 -24.72 5.16 11.36
CA ALA A 65 -24.67 4.07 12.33
C ALA A 65 -23.45 4.16 13.26
N ARG A 66 -22.26 4.45 12.71
CA ARG A 66 -21.04 4.68 13.52
C ARG A 66 -21.19 5.89 14.44
N ARG A 67 -21.70 7.02 13.93
CA ARG A 67 -21.91 8.24 14.75
C ARG A 67 -22.88 7.96 15.91
N ARG A 68 -23.97 7.23 15.67
CA ARG A 68 -24.94 6.85 16.70
C ARG A 68 -24.30 5.96 17.77
N ALA A 69 -23.52 4.97 17.37
CA ALA A 69 -22.84 4.07 18.29
C ALA A 69 -21.79 4.78 19.17
N ILE A 70 -21.06 5.77 18.63
CA ILE A 70 -20.14 6.60 19.43
C ILE A 70 -20.90 7.38 20.51
N GLN A 71 -22.03 7.99 20.16
CA GLN A 71 -22.83 8.76 21.11
C GLN A 71 -23.39 7.89 22.25
N GLU A 72 -23.75 6.64 21.96
CA GLU A 72 -24.20 5.68 22.97
C GLU A 72 -23.09 5.36 23.97
N ILE A 73 -21.87 5.13 23.50
CA ILE A 73 -20.70 4.91 24.37
C ILE A 73 -20.42 6.13 25.25
N MET A 74 -20.57 7.35 24.72
CA MET A 74 -20.33 8.57 25.50
C MET A 74 -21.37 8.78 26.60
N ARG A 75 -22.64 8.46 26.33
CA ARG A 75 -23.76 8.57 27.28
C ARG A 75 -23.79 7.45 28.33
N ASP A 76 -23.05 6.37 28.12
CA ASP A 76 -22.96 5.28 29.07
C ASP A 76 -22.20 5.71 30.35
N ASN A 77 -22.92 5.89 31.45
CA ASN A 77 -22.32 6.24 32.75
C ASN A 77 -21.76 5.02 33.50
N SER A 78 -21.88 3.81 32.95
CA SER A 78 -21.29 2.60 33.53
C SER A 78 -19.81 2.41 33.14
N LEU A 79 -19.33 3.14 32.13
CA LEU A 79 -17.94 3.09 31.66
C LEU A 79 -17.11 4.24 32.21
N SER A 80 -15.87 3.95 32.62
CA SER A 80 -14.87 4.98 32.89
C SER A 80 -14.44 5.70 31.60
N ASP A 81 -13.84 6.89 31.71
CA ASP A 81 -13.35 7.63 30.55
C ASP A 81 -12.36 6.82 29.71
N GLN A 82 -11.52 6.01 30.38
CA GLN A 82 -10.62 5.08 29.70
C GLN A 82 -11.40 3.97 28.97
N GLY A 83 -12.44 3.41 29.59
CA GLY A 83 -13.31 2.40 28.97
C GLY A 83 -14.06 2.93 27.75
N LYS A 84 -14.57 4.16 27.81
CA LYS A 84 -15.21 4.86 26.69
C LYS A 84 -14.23 5.04 25.53
N ARG A 85 -13.02 5.52 25.81
CA ARG A 85 -11.95 5.68 24.80
C ARG A 85 -11.61 4.35 24.12
N MET A 86 -11.41 3.27 24.88
CA MET A 86 -11.11 1.94 24.34
C MET A 86 -12.23 1.42 23.43
N ARG A 87 -13.49 1.65 23.82
CA ARG A 87 -14.66 1.18 23.08
C ARG A 87 -14.89 1.97 21.79
N ILE A 88 -14.68 3.28 21.81
CA ILE A 88 -14.72 4.14 20.61
C ILE A 88 -13.59 3.75 19.64
N GLN A 89 -12.37 3.51 20.15
CA GLN A 89 -11.25 3.07 19.33
C GLN A 89 -11.56 1.75 18.61
N SER A 90 -12.19 0.80 19.31
CA SER A 90 -12.58 -0.50 18.74
C SER A 90 -13.64 -0.37 17.64
N LEU A 91 -14.60 0.56 17.80
CA LEU A 91 -15.64 0.85 16.82
C LEU A 91 -15.08 1.50 15.54
N MET A 92 -14.09 2.39 15.68
CA MET A 92 -13.45 3.09 14.55
C MET A 92 -12.45 2.21 13.78
N SER A 93 -11.78 1.26 14.44
CA SER A 93 -10.83 0.35 13.79
C SER A 93 -11.48 -0.84 13.06
N GLY A 94 -12.81 -0.88 12.98
CA GLY A 94 -13.54 -1.82 12.13
C GLY A 94 -13.35 -3.30 12.50
N GLY A 95 -13.12 -3.61 13.77
CA GLY A 95 -12.99 -5.01 14.22
C GLY A 95 -11.85 -5.77 13.56
N ARG A 96 -10.81 -5.08 13.06
CA ARG A 96 -9.56 -5.75 12.68
C ARG A 96 -8.83 -6.16 13.95
N THR A 97 -9.31 -7.21 14.62
CA THR A 97 -8.38 -8.16 15.20
C THR A 97 -7.65 -8.76 14.01
N ALA A 98 -6.64 -8.05 13.51
CA ALA A 98 -5.63 -8.66 12.68
C ALA A 98 -5.01 -9.72 13.58
N VAL A 99 -5.57 -10.93 13.53
CA VAL A 99 -4.85 -12.13 13.90
C VAL A 99 -3.59 -12.02 13.05
N ALA A 100 -2.49 -11.64 13.68
CA ALA A 100 -1.20 -11.65 13.03
C ALA A 100 -1.11 -13.00 12.31
N PRO A 101 -0.86 -13.03 10.99
CA PRO A 101 -0.76 -14.30 10.30
C PRO A 101 0.18 -15.18 11.10
N ALA A 102 -0.26 -16.41 11.40
CA ALA A 102 0.51 -17.35 12.21
C ALA A 102 1.97 -17.29 11.77
N PRO A 103 2.95 -17.20 12.70
CA PRO A 103 4.36 -17.05 12.36
C PRO A 103 4.69 -18.15 11.36
N THR A 104 4.89 -17.71 10.12
CA THR A 104 5.17 -18.58 8.99
C THR A 104 6.50 -19.27 9.28
N PRO A 105 6.70 -20.50 8.80
CA PRO A 105 7.93 -21.23 9.07
C PRO A 105 9.10 -20.39 8.56
N ILE A 106 9.86 -19.82 9.49
CA ILE A 106 11.16 -19.19 9.23
C ILE A 106 11.98 -20.30 8.62
N ILE A 107 12.36 -20.17 7.34
CA ILE A 107 13.23 -21.15 6.69
C ILE A 107 14.61 -20.91 7.30
N PRO A 108 15.09 -21.75 8.23
CA PRO A 108 16.39 -21.52 8.85
C PRO A 108 17.43 -21.89 7.80
N ASN A 109 18.44 -21.04 7.62
CA ASN A 109 19.61 -21.31 6.81
C ASN A 109 19.42 -21.21 5.28
N GLN A 110 19.01 -20.04 4.78
CA GLN A 110 19.31 -19.68 3.40
C GLN A 110 20.63 -18.91 3.36
N GLU A 111 21.70 -19.55 2.87
CA GLU A 111 22.83 -18.80 2.30
C GLU A 111 22.27 -17.77 1.31
N GLU A 112 22.80 -16.55 1.31
CA GLU A 112 22.31 -15.48 0.45
C GLU A 112 22.33 -15.89 -1.03
N ILE A 113 21.18 -16.32 -1.55
CA ILE A 113 21.03 -16.64 -2.97
C ILE A 113 21.05 -15.32 -3.75
N LYS A 114 22.22 -15.00 -4.31
CA LYS A 114 22.41 -13.86 -5.21
C LYS A 114 21.98 -14.25 -6.63
N CYS A 115 21.41 -13.30 -7.33
CA CYS A 115 20.92 -13.45 -8.70
C CYS A 115 21.60 -12.39 -9.54
N ASN A 116 22.33 -12.79 -10.58
CA ASN A 116 22.99 -11.84 -11.48
C ASN A 116 22.07 -11.35 -12.61
N HIS A 117 20.91 -11.99 -12.80
CA HIS A 117 19.98 -11.64 -13.87
C HIS A 117 18.97 -10.55 -13.48
N TYR A 118 18.59 -10.51 -12.20
CA TYR A 118 17.63 -9.56 -11.67
C TYR A 118 17.97 -9.21 -10.23
N GLU A 119 17.95 -7.91 -9.92
CA GLU A 119 18.05 -7.41 -8.56
C GLU A 119 16.66 -7.36 -7.93
N ARG A 120 16.39 -8.32 -7.04
CA ARG A 120 15.12 -8.43 -6.31
C ARG A 120 15.35 -8.79 -4.85
N ASN A 121 14.46 -8.29 -4.00
CA ASN A 121 14.45 -8.52 -2.55
C ASN A 121 13.77 -9.85 -2.16
N CYS A 122 13.54 -10.75 -3.11
CA CYS A 122 12.98 -12.07 -2.86
C CYS A 122 13.62 -13.13 -3.78
N ASN A 123 13.61 -14.37 -3.30
CA ASN A 123 13.91 -15.56 -4.08
C ASN A 123 12.59 -16.25 -4.45
N ILE A 124 12.52 -16.87 -5.61
CA ILE A 124 11.31 -17.57 -6.05
C ILE A 124 11.40 -19.06 -5.73
N ILE A 125 10.26 -19.69 -5.55
CA ILE A 125 10.19 -21.14 -5.35
C ILE A 125 9.75 -21.77 -6.65
N ALA A 126 10.62 -22.62 -7.20
CA ALA A 126 10.37 -23.26 -8.48
C ALA A 126 9.20 -24.25 -8.37
N PRO A 127 8.11 -24.08 -9.14
CA PRO A 127 6.94 -24.97 -9.05
C PRO A 127 7.22 -26.39 -9.56
N CYS A 128 8.27 -26.58 -10.36
CA CYS A 128 8.64 -27.89 -10.92
C CYS A 128 9.45 -28.77 -9.97
N CYS A 129 10.23 -28.21 -9.06
CA CYS A 129 11.15 -28.97 -8.21
C CYS A 129 11.22 -28.49 -6.75
N GLY A 130 10.50 -27.41 -6.40
CA GLY A 130 10.46 -26.85 -5.04
C GLY A 130 11.73 -26.11 -4.61
N ARG A 131 12.75 -26.01 -5.46
CA ARG A 131 14.00 -25.32 -5.12
C ARG A 131 13.80 -23.81 -5.02
N ILE A 132 14.51 -23.20 -4.08
CA ILE A 132 14.55 -21.75 -3.95
C ILE A 132 15.68 -21.24 -4.84
N VAL A 133 15.35 -20.33 -5.76
CA VAL A 133 16.27 -19.82 -6.79
C VAL A 133 16.09 -18.32 -6.95
N GLY A 134 17.13 -17.62 -7.41
CA GLY A 134 17.07 -16.17 -7.59
C GLY A 134 16.10 -15.72 -8.68
N CYS A 135 16.04 -16.46 -9.79
CA CYS A 135 15.09 -16.25 -10.88
C CYS A 135 14.93 -17.49 -11.78
N ARG A 136 14.12 -17.38 -12.83
CA ARG A 136 13.92 -18.46 -13.81
C ARG A 136 15.19 -18.82 -14.59
N ILE A 137 16.04 -17.84 -14.85
CA ILE A 137 17.28 -18.05 -15.61
C ILE A 137 18.27 -18.79 -14.71
N CYS A 138 18.44 -18.35 -13.45
CA CYS A 138 19.22 -19.10 -12.46
C CYS A 138 18.72 -20.54 -12.30
N HIS A 139 17.40 -20.77 -12.33
CA HIS A 139 16.85 -22.11 -12.27
C HIS A 139 17.32 -22.94 -13.46
N ASP A 140 17.13 -22.46 -14.68
CA ASP A 140 17.42 -23.22 -15.89
C ASP A 140 18.93 -23.50 -16.04
N GLU A 141 19.79 -22.56 -15.63
CA GLU A 141 21.26 -22.71 -15.61
C GLU A 141 21.78 -23.71 -14.58
N THR A 142 21.16 -23.77 -13.40
CA THR A 142 21.58 -24.65 -12.29
C THR A 142 20.87 -25.99 -12.28
N SER A 143 19.97 -26.21 -13.24
CA SER A 143 19.17 -27.42 -13.30
C SER A 143 19.95 -28.60 -13.88
N PRO A 144 19.68 -29.84 -13.40
CA PRO A 144 20.35 -31.03 -13.92
C PRO A 144 19.95 -31.30 -15.38
N PRO A 145 20.78 -32.04 -16.14
CA PRO A 145 20.49 -32.36 -17.53
C PRO A 145 19.16 -33.11 -17.67
N GLY A 146 18.31 -32.67 -18.60
CA GLY A 146 16.98 -33.22 -18.82
C GLY A 146 15.87 -32.61 -17.95
N HIS A 147 16.18 -31.66 -17.07
CA HIS A 147 15.18 -30.93 -16.30
C HIS A 147 14.52 -29.84 -17.17
N PRO A 148 13.18 -29.76 -17.23
CA PRO A 148 12.49 -28.80 -18.08
C PRO A 148 12.67 -27.36 -17.59
N PRO A 149 12.62 -26.36 -18.50
CA PRO A 149 12.71 -24.96 -18.14
C PRO A 149 11.51 -24.54 -17.28
N MET A 150 11.75 -23.63 -16.35
CA MET A 150 10.72 -23.25 -15.39
C MET A 150 9.70 -22.27 -15.97
N ASN A 151 8.42 -22.61 -15.85
CA ASN A 151 7.32 -21.73 -16.21
C ASN A 151 7.10 -20.65 -15.13
N ARG A 152 7.36 -19.38 -15.49
CA ARG A 152 7.21 -18.23 -14.59
C ARG A 152 5.78 -17.98 -14.11
N PHE A 153 4.77 -18.34 -14.90
CA PHE A 153 3.36 -18.07 -14.56
C PHE A 153 2.83 -19.04 -13.50
N MET A 154 3.54 -20.13 -13.24
CA MET A 154 3.16 -21.13 -12.24
C MET A 154 3.78 -20.82 -10.85
N ILE A 155 4.58 -19.76 -10.73
CA ILE A 155 5.17 -19.35 -9.46
C ILE A 155 4.05 -18.79 -8.57
N ARG A 156 3.83 -19.42 -7.41
CA ARG A 156 2.83 -18.99 -6.43
C ARG A 156 3.44 -18.46 -5.14
N GLU A 157 4.72 -18.75 -4.90
CA GLU A 157 5.38 -18.49 -3.63
C GLU A 157 6.79 -17.96 -3.83
N VAL A 158 7.19 -17.06 -2.94
CA VAL A 158 8.51 -16.42 -2.89
C VAL A 158 9.02 -16.43 -1.45
N VAL A 159 10.33 -16.32 -1.26
CA VAL A 159 10.95 -16.12 0.04
C VAL A 159 11.55 -14.72 0.08
N CYS A 160 11.09 -13.90 1.00
CA CYS A 160 11.60 -12.54 1.18
C CYS A 160 13.02 -12.57 1.76
N LYS A 161 13.95 -11.80 1.20
CA LYS A 161 15.33 -11.70 1.69
C LYS A 161 15.44 -10.92 3.00
N HIS A 162 14.51 -10.00 3.28
CA HIS A 162 14.52 -9.18 4.49
C HIS A 162 14.08 -9.95 5.73
N CYS A 163 13.00 -10.74 5.61
CA CYS A 163 12.41 -11.45 6.74
C CYS A 163 12.51 -12.98 6.63
N SER A 164 13.21 -13.51 5.60
CA SER A 164 13.40 -14.96 5.36
C SER A 164 12.11 -15.78 5.42
N THR A 165 10.99 -15.15 5.08
CA THR A 165 9.65 -15.71 5.24
C THR A 165 9.08 -16.09 3.88
N ARG A 166 8.42 -17.25 3.82
CA ARG A 166 7.68 -17.71 2.64
C ARG A 166 6.37 -16.93 2.50
N GLN A 167 6.17 -16.30 1.36
CA GLN A 167 5.03 -15.42 1.06
C GLN A 167 4.41 -15.79 -0.28
N MET A 168 3.15 -15.41 -0.49
CA MET A 168 2.51 -15.54 -1.80
C MET A 168 3.17 -14.60 -2.81
N ALA A 169 3.39 -15.09 -4.03
CA ALA A 169 3.84 -14.25 -5.13
C ALA A 169 2.72 -13.27 -5.50
N SER A 170 3.04 -11.98 -5.49
CA SER A 170 2.15 -10.90 -5.92
C SER A 170 2.32 -10.57 -7.39
#